data_AF-A0A5C3NU61-F1
#
_entry.id   AF-A0A5C3NU61-F1
#
_cell.length_a   1.000
_cell.length_b   1.000
_cell.length_c   1.000
_cell.angle_alpha   90.00
_cell.angle_beta   90.00
_cell.angle_gamma   90.00
#
_symmetry.space_group_name_H-M   'P 1'
#
loop_
_entity.id
_entity.type
_entity.pdbx_description
1 polymer ?
#
loop_
_entity_poly.entity_id
_entity_poly.type
_entity_poly.pdbx_seq_one_letter_code
_entity_poly.pdbx_strand_id
1 'polypeptide(L)'
;WTTKEMAEWLTDRLPSFRTACAESNSTPWLTGIYQEFLDGFPCAEPNPTEIQEAGGDIEKARNRIKTERKKQIYWWFWNRRMPGSKSSKKEKNLLPLAQKKSRPPQPYQAYMSL
;
A
#
# COMPACT_ATOMS: atom_id res chain seq x y z
N TRP A 1 -2.02 10.08 8.71
CA TRP A 1 -2.42 8.93 9.53
C TRP A 1 -1.28 8.47 10.45
N THR A 2 -0.02 8.65 10.06
CA THR A 2 1.16 8.57 10.95
C THR A 2 1.63 9.97 11.37
N THR A 3 2.08 10.11 12.62
CA THR A 3 2.94 11.23 13.05
C THR A 3 4.36 11.01 12.50
N LYS A 4 5.23 12.03 12.56
CA LYS A 4 6.63 11.92 12.08
C LYS A 4 7.38 10.77 12.76
N GLU A 5 7.22 10.67 14.07
CA GLU A 5 7.82 9.61 14.90
C GLU A 5 7.36 8.20 14.49
N MET A 6 6.06 8.01 14.25
CA MET A 6 5.54 6.73 13.76
C MET A 6 6.06 6.38 12.37
N ALA A 7 6.23 7.40 11.52
CA ALA A 7 6.75 7.20 10.17
C ALA A 7 8.23 6.79 10.19
N GLU A 8 9.05 7.44 11.03
CA GLU A 8 10.46 7.10 11.26
C GLU A 8 10.60 5.67 11.79
N TRP A 9 9.82 5.32 12.80
CA TRP A 9 9.79 3.97 13.37
C TRP A 9 9.47 2.88 12.33
N LEU A 10 8.52 3.17 11.42
CA LEU A 10 8.15 2.25 10.34
C LEU A 10 9.21 2.21 9.23
N THR A 11 9.89 3.32 8.94
CA THR A 11 10.95 3.36 7.92
C THR A 11 12.18 2.58 8.35
N ASP A 12 12.54 2.63 9.63
CA ASP A 12 13.71 1.89 10.15
C ASP A 12 13.53 0.37 10.04
N ARG A 13 12.29 -0.10 10.04
CA ARG A 13 11.92 -1.53 9.92
C ARG A 13 11.65 -2.00 8.48
N LEU A 14 11.71 -1.10 7.49
CA LEU A 14 11.57 -1.47 6.08
C LEU A 14 12.64 -2.46 5.58
N PRO A 15 13.93 -2.33 5.95
CA PRO A 15 14.95 -3.30 5.55
C PRO A 15 14.61 -4.71 6.02
N SER A 16 14.23 -4.87 7.29
CA SER A 16 13.81 -6.17 7.85
C SER A 16 12.52 -6.72 7.21
N PHE A 17 11.60 -5.84 6.79
CA PHE A 17 10.44 -6.29 6.03
C PHE A 17 10.82 -6.88 4.67
N ARG A 18 11.82 -6.30 4.00
CA ARG A 18 12.29 -6.77 2.70
C ARG A 18 12.99 -8.12 2.81
N THR A 19 13.80 -8.33 3.84
CA THR A 19 14.43 -9.64 4.10
C THR A 19 13.37 -10.69 4.41
N ALA A 20 12.41 -10.38 5.30
CA ALA A 20 11.31 -11.29 5.61
C ALA A 20 10.43 -11.62 4.39
N CYS A 21 10.22 -10.67 3.47
CA CYS A 21 9.54 -10.95 2.20
C CYS A 21 10.32 -11.89 1.29
N ALA A 22 11.65 -11.74 1.21
CA ALA A 22 12.51 -12.60 0.39
C ALA A 22 12.53 -14.04 0.93
N GLU A 23 12.47 -14.20 2.25
CA GLU A 23 12.46 -15.49 2.95
C GLU A 23 11.06 -16.13 3.04
N SER A 24 10.03 -15.54 2.43
CA SER A 24 8.63 -15.97 2.56
C SER A 24 8.06 -15.97 3.99
N ASN A 25 8.74 -15.29 4.93
CA ASN A 25 8.38 -15.17 6.34
C ASN A 25 7.70 -13.83 6.69
N SER A 26 7.03 -13.21 5.72
CA SER A 26 6.44 -11.87 5.88
C SER A 26 5.28 -11.81 6.88
N THR A 27 4.49 -12.88 7.02
CA THR A 27 3.32 -12.94 7.90
C THR A 27 3.66 -13.03 9.40
N PRO A 28 4.56 -13.91 9.88
CA PRO A 28 4.97 -13.91 11.29
C PRO A 28 5.71 -12.62 11.64
N TRP A 29 6.53 -12.10 10.74
CA TRP A 29 7.23 -10.83 10.93
C TRP A 29 6.25 -9.66 11.11
N LEU A 30 5.25 -9.52 10.22
CA LEU A 30 4.22 -8.49 10.35
C LEU A 30 3.44 -8.61 11.66
N THR A 31 3.19 -9.84 12.12
CA THR A 31 2.46 -10.08 13.38
C THR A 31 3.22 -9.54 14.57
N GLY A 32 4.53 -9.78 14.66
CA GLY A 32 5.38 -9.20 15.71
C GLY A 32 5.43 -7.67 15.63
N ILE A 33 5.56 -7.13 14.43
CA ILE A 33 5.61 -5.67 14.21
C ILE A 33 4.30 -4.99 14.60
N TYR A 34 3.15 -5.62 14.41
CA TYR A 34 1.88 -5.08 14.89
C TYR A 34 1.84 -5.01 16.42
N GLN A 35 2.39 -6.00 17.13
CA GLN A 35 2.43 -5.99 18.58
C GLN A 35 3.36 -4.89 19.08
N GLU A 36 4.60 -4.83 18.57
CA GLU A 36 5.56 -3.78 18.93
C GLU A 36 5.03 -2.36 18.63
N PHE A 37 4.35 -2.19 17.49
CA PHE A 37 3.81 -0.89 17.12
C PHE A 37 2.67 -0.47 18.05
N LEU A 38 1.78 -1.39 18.42
CA LEU A 38 0.66 -1.08 19.32
C LEU A 38 1.11 -0.89 20.77
N ASP A 39 2.23 -1.50 21.16
CA ASP A 39 2.84 -1.31 22.49
C ASP A 39 3.52 0.07 22.59
N GLY A 40 4.28 0.46 21.57
CA GLY A 40 4.93 1.78 21.54
C GLY A 40 3.99 2.95 21.21
N PHE A 41 2.91 2.69 20.46
CA PHE A 41 1.94 3.70 20.05
C PHE A 41 0.51 3.24 20.37
N PRO A 42 0.06 3.41 21.63
CA PRO A 42 -1.29 3.02 22.02
C PRO A 42 -2.32 3.76 21.15
N CYS A 43 -3.28 3.01 20.62
CA CYS A 43 -4.42 3.61 19.93
C CYS A 43 -5.21 4.47 20.90
N ALA A 44 -5.63 5.66 20.44
CA ALA A 44 -6.52 6.53 21.20
C ALA A 44 -7.80 5.79 21.61
N GLU A 45 -8.37 6.19 22.74
CA GLU A 45 -9.65 5.65 23.19
C GLU A 45 -10.75 5.93 22.15
N PRO A 46 -11.68 4.96 21.95
CA PRO A 46 -12.73 5.09 20.94
C PRO A 46 -13.58 6.33 21.24
N ASN A 47 -13.80 7.14 20.22
CA ASN A 47 -14.61 8.34 20.36
C ASN A 47 -16.09 7.94 20.57
N PRO A 48 -16.94 8.74 21.23
CA PRO A 48 -18.34 8.39 21.49
C PRO A 48 -19.12 8.06 20.20
N THR A 49 -18.78 8.72 19.10
CA THR A 49 -19.33 8.44 17.76
C THR A 49 -18.96 7.05 17.25
N GLU A 50 -17.73 6.59 17.48
CA GLU A 50 -17.26 5.25 17.06
C GLU A 50 -17.88 4.15 17.93
N ILE A 51 -18.14 4.43 19.21
CA ILE A 51 -18.87 3.53 20.12
C ILE A 51 -20.32 3.42 19.66
N GLN A 52 -20.93 4.53 19.24
CA GLN A 52 -22.31 4.53 18.74
C GLN A 52 -22.43 3.76 17.41
N GLU A 53 -21.47 3.91 16.50
CA GLU A 53 -21.38 3.08 15.28
C GLU A 53 -21.15 1.59 15.57
N ALA A 54 -20.45 1.27 16.66
CA ALA A 54 -20.23 -0.12 17.09
C ALA A 54 -21.46 -0.74 17.77
N GLY A 55 -22.55 0.01 17.94
CA GLY A 55 -23.77 -0.45 18.61
C GLY A 55 -23.69 -0.36 20.14
N GLY A 56 -22.89 0.56 20.68
CA GLY A 56 -22.70 0.74 22.11
C GLY A 56 -21.61 -0.15 22.73
N ASP A 57 -20.97 -0.99 21.93
CA ASP A 57 -19.93 -1.92 22.38
C ASP A 57 -18.52 -1.31 22.24
N ILE A 58 -17.93 -0.97 23.40
CA ILE A 58 -16.63 -0.34 23.53
C ILE A 58 -15.51 -1.28 23.06
N GLU A 59 -15.63 -2.59 23.30
CA GLU A 59 -14.61 -3.56 22.87
C GLU A 59 -14.62 -3.72 21.36
N LYS A 60 -15.80 -3.75 20.76
CA LYS A 60 -15.96 -3.82 19.30
C LYS A 60 -15.41 -2.56 18.62
N ALA A 61 -15.66 -1.38 19.19
CA ALA A 61 -15.06 -0.13 18.71
C ALA A 61 -13.52 -0.16 18.79
N ARG A 62 -12.96 -0.58 19.94
CA ARG A 62 -11.51 -0.73 20.13
C ARG A 62 -10.89 -1.73 19.14
N ASN A 63 -11.54 -2.85 18.91
CA ASN A 63 -11.07 -3.86 17.96
C ASN A 63 -11.11 -3.37 16.51
N ARG A 64 -12.14 -2.58 16.13
CA ARG A 64 -12.22 -1.95 14.82
C ARG A 64 -11.04 -0.99 14.59
N ILE A 65 -10.76 -0.11 15.55
CA ILE A 65 -9.62 0.84 15.49
C ILE A 65 -8.29 0.09 15.36
N LYS A 66 -8.07 -0.95 16.18
CA LYS A 66 -6.86 -1.79 16.10
C LYS A 66 -6.73 -2.46 14.72
N THR A 67 -7.84 -2.95 14.18
CA THR A 67 -7.85 -3.63 12.87
C THR A 67 -7.56 -2.67 11.73
N GLU A 68 -8.13 -1.47 11.76
CA GLU A 68 -7.82 -0.42 10.79
C GLU A 68 -6.36 0.00 10.87
N ARG A 69 -5.82 0.15 12.09
CA ARG A 69 -4.40 0.46 12.28
C ARG A 69 -3.49 -0.62 11.70
N LYS A 70 -3.78 -1.90 11.93
CA LYS A 70 -3.05 -3.02 11.32
C LYS A 70 -3.10 -2.97 9.79
N LYS A 71 -4.27 -2.68 9.20
CA LYS A 71 -4.41 -2.51 7.74
C LYS A 71 -3.56 -1.35 7.22
N GLN A 72 -3.53 -0.23 7.92
CA GLN A 72 -2.70 0.92 7.52
C GLN A 72 -1.21 0.57 7.53
N ILE A 73 -0.74 -0.11 8.57
CA ILE A 73 0.66 -0.58 8.68
C ILE A 73 0.98 -1.58 7.56
N TYR A 74 0.10 -2.54 7.31
CA TYR A 74 0.24 -3.50 6.21
C TYR A 74 0.46 -2.78 4.88
N TRP A 75 -0.45 -1.86 4.52
CA TRP A 75 -0.34 -1.10 3.27
C TRP A 75 0.87 -0.17 3.24
N TRP A 76 1.31 0.35 4.40
CA TRP A 76 2.52 1.15 4.48
C TRP A 76 3.77 0.40 4.02
N PHE A 77 3.96 -0.81 4.55
CA PHE A 77 5.06 -1.70 4.19
C PHE A 77 4.91 -2.23 2.77
N TRP A 78 3.71 -2.67 2.40
CA TRP A 78 3.44 -3.24 1.08
C TRP A 78 3.70 -2.24 -0.05
N ASN A 79 3.24 -1.00 0.11
CA ASN A 79 3.45 0.06 -0.89
C ASN A 79 4.92 0.45 -1.03
N ARG A 80 5.75 0.22 0.01
CA ARG A 80 7.18 0.59 0.05
C ARG A 80 8.13 -0.59 -0.13
N ARG A 81 7.58 -1.78 -0.38
CA ARG A 81 8.35 -3.02 -0.57
C ARG A 81 9.35 -2.89 -1.72
N MET A 82 8.90 -2.37 -2.87
CA MET A 82 9.72 -2.28 -4.07
C MET A 82 10.49 -0.95 -4.12
N PRO A 83 11.83 -0.98 -4.30
CA PRO A 83 12.61 0.24 -4.53
C PRO A 83 12.12 0.90 -5.83
N GLY A 84 11.56 2.10 -5.71
CA GLY A 84 10.94 2.82 -6.84
C GLY A 84 9.41 2.79 -6.87
N SER A 85 8.75 2.12 -5.92
CA SER A 85 7.31 2.26 -5.64
C SER A 85 7.00 3.59 -4.94
N LYS A 86 7.55 4.69 -5.47
CA LYS A 86 6.87 5.97 -5.34
C LYS A 86 5.74 5.88 -6.35
N SER A 87 4.51 6.13 -5.92
CA SER A 87 3.41 6.50 -6.82
C SER A 87 3.71 7.86 -7.46
N SER A 88 4.89 8.01 -8.06
CA SER A 88 5.10 8.97 -9.12
C SER A 88 4.40 8.34 -10.31
N LYS A 89 3.52 9.10 -10.97
CA LYS A 89 3.26 8.94 -12.40
C LYS A 89 4.62 8.90 -13.11
N LYS A 90 5.30 7.75 -13.12
CA LYS A 90 6.50 7.56 -13.91
C LYS A 90 5.99 7.58 -15.33
N GLU A 91 6.36 8.66 -16.00
CA GLU A 91 6.09 8.91 -17.40
C GLU A 91 6.36 7.63 -18.19
N LYS A 92 5.47 7.42 -19.15
CA LYS A 92 5.33 6.24 -20.00
C LYS A 92 6.55 6.11 -20.93
N ASN A 93 7.74 5.92 -20.38
CA ASN A 93 8.90 5.41 -21.11
C ASN A 93 8.88 3.88 -21.08
N LEU A 94 7.67 3.30 -21.21
CA LEU A 94 7.54 1.91 -21.61
C LEU A 94 7.98 1.89 -23.06
N LEU A 95 9.10 1.23 -23.35
CA LEU A 95 9.48 0.86 -24.71
C LEU A 95 8.22 0.29 -25.39
N PRO A 96 7.80 0.80 -26.56
CA PRO A 96 6.60 0.32 -27.22
C PRO A 96 6.84 -1.11 -27.71
N LEU A 97 6.60 -2.09 -26.83
CA LEU A 97 6.72 -3.52 -27.11
C LEU A 97 5.71 -3.98 -28.16
N ALA A 98 4.63 -3.22 -28.35
CA ALA A 98 3.73 -3.37 -29.48
C ALA A 98 4.18 -2.41 -30.60
N GLN A 99 4.85 -2.94 -31.63
CA GLN A 99 4.97 -2.22 -32.90
C GLN A 99 3.55 -1.91 -33.38
N LYS A 100 3.22 -0.62 -33.51
CA LYS A 100 1.95 -0.16 -34.07
C LYS A 100 1.88 -0.63 -35.53
N LYS A 101 1.28 -1.79 -35.79
CA LYS A 101 1.11 -2.32 -37.14
C LYS A 101 0.38 -1.26 -37.98
N SER A 102 1.03 -0.75 -39.02
CA SER A 102 0.38 0.15 -39.98
C SER A 102 -0.77 -0.61 -40.63
N ARG A 103 -1.98 -0.06 -40.56
CA ARG A 103 -3.12 -0.64 -41.27
C ARG A 103 -2.86 -0.53 -42.78
N PRO A 104 -3.27 -1.52 -43.59
CA PRO A 104 -3.17 -1.38 -45.04
C PRO A 104 -3.97 -0.16 -45.51
N PRO A 105 -3.47 0.61 -46.49
CA PRO A 105 -4.19 1.77 -47.02
C PRO A 105 -5.52 1.33 -47.62
N GLN A 106 -6.54 2.19 -47.51
CA GLN A 106 -7.83 1.91 -48.12
C GLN A 106 -7.71 1.99 -49.65
N PRO A 107 -8.52 1.23 -50.43
CA PRO A 107 -8.37 1.12 -51.88
C PRO A 107 -8.38 2.47 -52.61
N TYR A 108 -9.21 3.42 -52.15
CA TYR A 108 -9.28 4.75 -52.75
C TYR A 108 -7.99 5.57 -52.53
N GLN A 109 -7.26 5.31 -51.43
CA GLN A 109 -5.99 5.99 -51.14
C GLN A 109 -4.89 5.56 -52.12
N ALA A 110 -4.94 4.31 -52.62
CA ALA A 110 -4.04 3.84 -53.67
C ALA A 110 -4.32 4.51 -55.02
N TYR A 111 -5.59 4.83 -55.31
CA TYR A 111 -5.96 5.55 -56.53
C TYR A 111 -5.49 7.02 -56.51
N MET A 112 -5.40 7.64 -55.33
CA MET A 112 -4.92 9.01 -55.16
C MET A 112 -3.40 9.16 -55.24
N SER A 113 -2.66 8.05 -55.26
CA SER A 113 -1.18 8.04 -55.38
C SER A 113 -0.67 7.71 -56.79
N LEU A 114 -1.57 7.56 -57.76
CA LEU A 114 -1.27 7.48 -59.19
C LEU A 114 -1.29 8.89 -59.80
#